data_AF-A0A4R5Y8E4-F1
#
_entry.id   AF-A0A4R5Y8E4-F1
#
_cell.length_a   1.000
_cell.length_b   1.000
_cell.length_c   1.000
_cell.angle_alpha   90.00
_cell.angle_beta   90.00
_cell.angle_gamma   90.00
#
_symmetry.space_group_name_H-M   'P 1'
#
loop_
_entity.id
_entity.type
_entity.pdbx_description
1 polymer ?
#
loop_
_entity_poly.entity_id
_entity_poly.type
_entity_poly.pdbx_seq_one_letter_code
_entity_poly.pdbx_strand_id
1 'polypeptide(L)'
;MTVSAPAANCNPRYGTDARIQVIVTDAKGVEVVNTTAPMGDAGEFTYAFTVPADMPVGKATVTAMPYAIDWCDDTGKNNRAGGATDLIRTSCVMPVETLTITP
;
A
#
# COMPACT_ATOMS: atom_id res chain seq x y z
N MET A 1 -9.39 -12.26 4.47
CA MET A 1 -9.30 -10.87 4.96
C MET A 1 -9.38 -9.94 3.77
N THR A 2 -9.93 -8.74 3.94
CA THR A 2 -10.03 -7.74 2.88
C THR A 2 -9.37 -6.45 3.33
N VAL A 3 -8.59 -5.84 2.43
CA VAL A 3 -8.06 -4.49 2.57
C VAL A 3 -8.57 -3.63 1.42
N SER A 4 -8.89 -2.38 1.70
CA SER A 4 -9.46 -1.47 0.71
C SER A 4 -9.17 -0.03 1.07
N ALA A 5 -9.06 0.83 0.07
CA ALA A 5 -9.05 2.27 0.22
C ALA A 5 -10.04 2.91 -0.76
N PRO A 6 -10.71 4.00 -0.37
CA PRO A 6 -11.55 4.77 -1.28
C PRO A 6 -10.68 5.59 -2.25
N ALA A 7 -11.32 6.12 -3.29
CA ALA A 7 -10.67 7.04 -4.22
C ALA A 7 -10.26 8.32 -3.48
N ALA A 8 -9.08 8.84 -3.80
CA ALA A 8 -8.61 10.10 -3.24
C ALA A 8 -9.37 11.28 -3.86
N ASN A 9 -9.66 12.28 -3.04
CA ASN A 9 -10.30 13.53 -3.47
C ASN A 9 -9.32 14.56 -4.06
N CYS A 10 -8.02 14.25 -4.12
CA CYS A 10 -6.94 15.12 -4.57
C CYS A 10 -6.46 14.83 -6.01
N ASN A 11 -7.18 13.99 -6.76
CA ASN A 11 -6.90 13.64 -8.16
C ASN A 11 -5.45 13.14 -8.40
N PRO A 12 -5.07 11.97 -7.83
CA PRO A 12 -3.69 11.52 -7.87
C PRO A 12 -3.25 10.93 -9.21
N ARG A 13 -4.14 10.56 -10.13
CA ARG A 13 -3.78 10.12 -11.50
C ARG A 13 -2.64 9.09 -11.53
N TYR A 14 -2.78 7.98 -10.80
CA TYR A 14 -1.76 6.94 -10.71
C TYR A 14 -1.53 6.19 -12.04
N GLY A 15 -2.43 6.35 -13.01
CA GLY A 15 -2.41 5.67 -14.29
C GLY A 15 -3.37 4.48 -14.33
N THR A 16 -3.74 4.06 -15.54
CA THR A 16 -4.70 2.96 -15.76
C THR A 16 -4.15 1.58 -15.37
N ASP A 17 -2.83 1.43 -15.31
CA ASP A 17 -2.15 0.19 -14.90
C ASP A 17 -1.59 0.29 -13.47
N ALA A 18 -2.09 1.25 -12.68
CA ALA A 18 -1.68 1.43 -11.31
C ALA A 18 -1.91 0.15 -10.48
N ARG A 19 -1.00 -0.09 -9.55
CA ARG A 19 -1.04 -1.26 -8.67
C ARG A 19 -0.83 -0.85 -7.24
N ILE A 20 -1.36 -1.65 -6.32
CA ILE A 20 -0.92 -1.68 -4.94
C ILE A 20 0.07 -2.83 -4.74
N GLN A 21 0.91 -2.72 -3.71
CA GLN A 21 1.62 -3.81 -3.08
C GLN A 21 0.98 -4.09 -1.73
N VAL A 22 0.64 -5.36 -1.48
CA VAL A 22 0.09 -5.82 -0.21
C VAL A 22 1.14 -6.69 0.47
N ILE A 23 1.53 -6.29 1.67
CA ILE A 23 2.48 -7.02 2.51
C ILE A 23 1.79 -7.40 3.81
N VAL A 24 1.88 -8.67 4.18
CA VAL A 24 1.47 -9.19 5.49
C VAL A 24 2.71 -9.70 6.20
N THR A 25 2.98 -9.12 7.35
CA THR A 25 4.12 -9.49 8.21
C THR A 25 3.57 -10.19 9.45
N ASP A 26 4.10 -11.35 9.77
CA ASP A 26 3.67 -12.11 10.94
C ASP A 26 4.20 -11.53 12.26
N ALA A 27 3.80 -12.16 13.37
CA ALA A 27 4.23 -11.75 14.72
C ALA A 27 5.74 -11.87 14.98
N LYS A 28 6.48 -12.56 14.11
CA LYS A 28 7.94 -12.70 14.17
C LYS A 28 8.66 -11.71 13.25
N GLY A 29 7.91 -10.89 12.51
CA GLY A 29 8.49 -9.95 11.54
C GLY A 29 8.74 -10.56 10.15
N VAL A 30 8.20 -11.74 9.84
CA VAL A 30 8.38 -12.41 8.55
C VAL A 30 7.28 -11.98 7.58
N GLU A 31 7.65 -11.55 6.37
CA GLU A 31 6.68 -11.34 5.30
C GLU A 31 6.13 -12.68 4.80
N VAL A 32 4.85 -12.94 5.10
CA VAL A 32 4.15 -14.17 4.69
C VAL A 32 3.26 -13.95 3.45
N VAL A 33 2.97 -12.69 3.14
CA VAL A 33 2.37 -12.26 1.87
C VAL A 33 3.15 -11.07 1.37
N ASN A 34 3.56 -11.10 0.10
CA ASN A 34 4.10 -9.95 -0.62
C ASN A 34 3.66 -10.06 -2.07
N THR A 35 2.66 -9.28 -2.46
CA THR A 35 2.02 -9.40 -3.78
C THR A 35 1.57 -8.05 -4.29
N THR A 36 1.25 -7.97 -5.58
CA THR A 36 0.69 -6.77 -6.19
C THR A 36 -0.70 -7.03 -6.75
N ALA A 37 -1.59 -6.03 -6.65
CA ALA A 37 -2.97 -6.10 -7.12
C ALA A 37 -3.35 -4.81 -7.87
N PRO A 38 -4.38 -4.83 -8.74
CA PRO A 38 -4.83 -3.62 -9.43
C PRO A 38 -5.26 -2.51 -8.47
N MET A 39 -4.98 -1.28 -8.86
CA MET A 39 -5.41 -0.04 -8.20
C MET A 39 -6.03 0.88 -9.24
N GLY A 40 -7.09 1.60 -8.86
CA GLY A 40 -7.66 2.62 -9.71
C GLY A 40 -6.76 3.84 -9.86
N ASP A 41 -7.01 4.62 -10.90
CA ASP A 41 -6.27 5.85 -11.20
C ASP A 41 -6.34 6.87 -10.05
N ALA A 42 -7.46 6.88 -9.30
CA ALA A 42 -7.64 7.74 -8.14
C ALA A 42 -7.18 7.09 -6.81
N GLY A 43 -6.52 5.93 -6.86
CA GLY A 43 -5.93 5.25 -5.70
C GLY A 43 -6.88 4.30 -4.96
N GLU A 44 -8.13 4.17 -5.41
CA GLU A 44 -9.07 3.20 -4.87
C GLU A 44 -8.63 1.78 -5.16
N PHE A 45 -8.87 0.89 -4.21
CA PHE A 45 -8.68 -0.55 -4.43
C PHE A 45 -9.53 -1.36 -3.45
N THR A 46 -9.71 -2.63 -3.78
CA THR A 46 -10.19 -3.65 -2.84
C THR A 46 -9.47 -4.93 -3.16
N TYR A 47 -8.83 -5.53 -2.17
CA TYR A 47 -8.08 -6.77 -2.32
C TYR A 47 -8.38 -7.72 -1.18
N ALA A 48 -8.67 -8.96 -1.52
CA ALA A 48 -8.91 -10.04 -0.57
C ALA A 48 -7.74 -11.03 -0.62
N PHE A 49 -7.27 -11.42 0.56
CA PHE A 49 -6.26 -12.48 0.72
C PHE A 49 -6.66 -13.46 1.82
N THR A 50 -6.16 -14.68 1.69
CA THR A 50 -6.27 -15.71 2.72
C THR A 50 -5.09 -15.59 3.67
N VAL A 51 -5.36 -15.60 4.96
CA VAL A 51 -4.32 -15.65 5.99
C VAL A 51 -3.73 -17.06 5.97
N PRO A 52 -2.40 -17.23 5.81
CA PRO A 52 -1.78 -18.57 5.82
C PRO A 52 -2.09 -19.33 7.10
N ALA A 53 -2.36 -20.64 6.99
CA ALA A 53 -2.79 -21.46 8.12
C ALA A 53 -1.66 -21.71 9.15
N ASP A 54 -0.41 -21.60 8.72
CA ASP A 54 0.81 -21.74 9.51
C ASP A 54 1.29 -20.43 10.12
N MET A 55 0.50 -19.35 9.99
CA MET A 55 0.85 -18.04 10.52
C MET A 55 0.96 -18.08 12.06
N PRO A 56 2.08 -17.62 12.65
CA PRO A 56 2.24 -17.59 14.10
C PRO A 56 1.12 -16.85 14.83
N VAL A 57 0.67 -17.41 15.96
CA VAL A 57 -0.21 -16.73 16.92
C VAL A 57 0.43 -15.43 17.39
N GLY A 58 -0.34 -14.34 17.39
CA GLY A 58 0.15 -13.02 17.79
C GLY A 58 -0.35 -11.89 16.89
N LYS A 59 0.31 -10.74 16.98
CA LYS A 59 -0.01 -9.55 16.18
C LYS A 59 0.74 -9.60 14.86
N ALA A 60 0.00 -9.74 13.78
CA ALA A 60 0.47 -9.51 12.44
C ALA A 60 0.22 -8.07 12.02
N THR A 61 1.00 -7.57 11.06
CA THR A 61 0.76 -6.29 10.41
C THR A 61 0.42 -6.47 8.96
N VAL A 62 -0.51 -5.67 8.46
CA VAL A 62 -0.92 -5.63 7.07
C VAL A 62 -0.66 -4.23 6.56
N THR A 63 -0.02 -4.12 5.41
CA THR A 63 0.10 -2.86 4.69
C THR A 63 -0.27 -3.03 3.24
N ALA A 64 -0.89 -1.99 2.67
CA ALA A 64 -1.27 -1.91 1.28
C ALA A 64 -1.01 -0.49 0.78
N MET A 65 -0.12 -0.35 -0.20
CA MET A 65 0.33 0.95 -0.72
C MET A 65 0.48 0.90 -2.25
N PRO A 66 0.37 2.02 -2.96
CA PRO A 66 0.78 2.12 -4.35
C PRO A 66 2.16 1.48 -4.61
N TYR A 67 2.23 0.60 -5.59
CA TYR A 67 3.43 -0.16 -5.95
C TYR A 67 4.34 0.65 -6.86
N ALA A 68 5.65 0.50 -6.68
CA ALA A 68 6.69 1.13 -7.50
C ALA A 68 6.56 2.66 -7.60
N ILE A 69 5.97 3.28 -6.57
CA ILE A 69 5.97 4.73 -6.38
C ILE A 69 7.05 5.06 -5.36
N ASP A 70 7.87 6.04 -5.68
CA ASP A 70 8.82 6.56 -4.71
C ASP A 70 8.06 7.43 -3.69
N TRP A 71 7.73 6.81 -2.55
CA TRP A 71 6.98 7.41 -1.45
C TRP A 71 7.78 8.51 -0.74
N CYS A 72 9.11 8.50 -0.91
CA CYS A 72 10.01 9.52 -0.39
C CYS A 72 10.22 10.68 -1.39
N ASP A 73 9.68 10.58 -2.61
CA ASP A 73 9.90 11.49 -3.73
C ASP A 73 8.65 12.35 -3.97
N ASP A 74 8.48 13.43 -3.20
CA ASP A 74 8.82 14.81 -3.59
C ASP A 74 10.26 15.12 -4.10
N THR A 75 10.97 14.20 -4.74
CA THR A 75 12.35 14.33 -5.27
C THR A 75 12.48 14.36 -6.79
N GLY A 76 11.37 14.52 -7.53
CA GLY A 76 11.37 14.94 -8.92
C GLY A 76 11.18 13.85 -9.97
N LYS A 77 10.79 12.61 -9.62
CA LYS A 77 10.17 11.70 -10.61
C LYS A 77 8.65 11.72 -10.49
N ASN A 78 8.11 12.89 -10.79
CA ASN A 78 6.71 13.02 -11.09
C ASN A 78 6.42 12.39 -12.47
N ASN A 79 5.71 11.26 -12.50
CA ASN A 79 5.08 10.74 -13.71
C ASN A 79 4.01 11.70 -14.29
N ARG A 80 3.68 12.82 -13.60
CA ARG A 80 2.68 13.81 -14.02
C ARG A 80 3.19 15.08 -14.70
N ALA A 81 4.43 15.54 -14.55
CA ALA A 81 4.83 16.84 -15.12
C ALA A 81 6.36 17.09 -15.12
N GLY A 82 6.88 17.67 -16.20
CA GLY A 82 8.18 18.36 -16.20
C GLY A 82 8.01 19.84 -15.83
N GLY A 83 8.73 20.31 -14.81
CA GLY A 83 8.74 21.70 -14.36
C GLY A 83 9.01 21.85 -12.86
N ALA A 84 9.62 22.95 -12.45
CA ALA A 84 9.89 23.23 -11.03
C ALA A 84 8.61 23.72 -10.33
N THR A 85 8.17 22.98 -9.31
CA THR A 85 7.11 23.38 -8.37
C THR A 85 7.59 23.16 -6.94
N ASP A 86 7.14 24.01 -6.01
CA ASP A 86 7.37 23.80 -4.59
C ASP A 86 6.60 22.54 -4.14
N LEU A 87 7.34 21.46 -3.90
CA LEU A 87 6.81 20.19 -3.42
C LEU A 87 6.74 20.20 -1.89
N ILE A 88 5.58 19.86 -1.33
CA ILE A 88 5.37 19.79 0.12
C ILE A 88 5.22 18.33 0.53
N ARG A 89 6.17 17.87 1.35
CA ARG A 89 6.21 16.54 1.98
C ARG A 89 4.92 16.23 2.72
N THR A 90 4.03 15.48 2.08
CA THR A 90 2.66 15.27 2.57
C THR A 90 2.52 14.04 3.49
N SER A 91 3.38 13.01 3.39
CA SER A 91 3.45 11.93 4.40
C SER A 91 4.65 11.00 4.20
N CYS A 92 5.27 10.52 5.29
CA CYS A 92 6.29 9.45 5.27
C CYS A 92 5.97 8.27 6.20
N VAL A 93 4.74 8.21 6.70
CA VAL A 93 4.31 7.11 7.57
C VAL A 93 3.57 6.10 6.70
N MET A 94 4.09 4.87 6.69
CA MET A 94 3.46 3.73 6.05
C MET A 94 2.14 3.41 6.78
N PRO A 95 1.00 3.31 6.06
CA PRO A 95 -0.25 2.85 6.68
C PRO A 95 -0.11 1.38 7.09
N VAL A 96 -0.34 1.09 8.36
CA VAL A 96 -0.23 -0.25 8.94
C VAL A 96 -1.50 -0.57 9.71
N GLU A 97 -2.15 -1.66 9.33
CA GLU A 97 -3.26 -2.27 10.06
C GLU A 97 -2.77 -3.47 10.85
N THR A 98 -3.37 -3.73 12.01
CA THR A 98 -3.01 -4.89 12.85
C THR A 98 -4.05 -5.99 12.72
N LEU A 99 -3.59 -7.22 12.50
CA LEU A 99 -4.40 -8.43 12.53
C LEU A 99 -3.96 -9.31 13.72
N THR A 100 -4.90 -9.72 14.57
CA THR A 100 -4.61 -10.66 15.67
C THR A 100 -4.87 -12.09 15.19
N ILE A 101 -3.83 -12.93 15.17
CA ILE A 101 -3.92 -14.36 14.91
C ILE A 101 -4.11 -15.09 16.24
N THR A 102 -5.17 -15.89 16.33
CA THR A 102 -5.51 -16.71 17.49
C THR A 102 -5.26 -18.20 17.21
N PRO A 103 -5.06 -19.03 18.24
CA PRO A 103 -4.96 -20.49 18.10
C PRO A 103 -6.20 -21.14 17.47
#